data_AF-A0A7X9BHX5-F1
#
_entry.id   AF-A0A7X9BHX5-F1
#
_cell.length_a   1.000
_cell.length_b   1.000
_cell.length_c   1.000
_cell.angle_alpha   90.00
_cell.angle_beta   90.00
_cell.angle_gamma   90.00
#
_symmetry.space_group_name_H-M   'P 1'
#
loop_
_entity.id
_entity.type
_entity.pdbx_description
1 polymer ?
#
loop_
_entity_poly.entity_id
_entity_poly.type
_entity_poly.pdbx_seq_one_letter_code
_entity_poly.pdbx_strand_id
1 'polypeptide(L)' 'MSVVNHRCAVLGKPIAHSLSPVLHNAAYHALGLDDWAYDRHEVGEDDLDGFLHGLDPSWVGLSLTMP' A
#
# COMPACT_ATOMS: atom_id res chain seq x y z
N MET A 1 15.41 -7.32 10.69
CA MET A 1 14.25 -6.81 9.94
C MET A 1 13.02 -7.42 10.57
N SER A 2 12.10 -6.59 11.07
CA SER A 2 10.79 -7.06 11.56
C SER A 2 10.05 -7.72 10.40
N VAL A 3 9.27 -8.76 10.72
CA VAL A 3 8.35 -9.36 9.76
C VAL A 3 7.18 -8.39 9.59
N VAL A 4 6.82 -8.04 8.36
CA VAL A 4 5.65 -7.20 8.08
C VAL A 4 4.40 -8.06 8.19
N ASN A 5 3.52 -7.75 9.14
CA ASN A 5 2.25 -8.44 9.33
C ASN A 5 1.05 -7.62 8.84
N HIS A 6 1.23 -6.31 8.65
CA HIS A 6 0.18 -5.39 8.23
C HIS A 6 0.63 -4.63 6.98
N ARG A 7 -0.05 -4.85 5.87
CA ARG A 7 0.28 -4.28 4.56
C ARG A 7 -0.79 -3.30 4.13
N CYS A 8 -0.33 -2.13 3.72
CA CYS A 8 -1.13 -1.13 3.05
C CYS A 8 -0.47 -0.74 1.72
N ALA A 9 -1.26 -0.21 0.78
CA ALA A 9 -0.68 0.39 -0.41
C ALA A 9 -1.55 1.48 -1.02
N VAL A 10 -0.93 2.25 -1.91
CA VAL A 10 -1.63 3.08 -2.90
C VAL A 10 -1.58 2.44 -4.29
N LEU A 11 -2.73 2.35 -4.95
CA LEU A 11 -2.89 1.83 -6.30
C LEU A 11 -3.26 2.96 -7.27
N GLY A 12 -2.75 2.90 -8.49
CA GLY A 12 -3.07 3.82 -9.59
C GLY A 12 -2.05 3.71 -10.73
N LYS A 13 -2.26 4.45 -11.83
CA LYS A 13 -1.40 4.38 -13.03
C LYS A 13 -1.44 5.68 -13.83
N PRO A 14 -0.46 6.58 -13.70
CA PRO A 14 0.87 6.39 -13.10
C PRO A 14 0.91 6.61 -11.57
N ILE A 15 1.72 5.82 -10.86
CA ILE A 15 1.78 5.84 -9.38
C ILE A 15 3.06 6.45 -8.77
N ALA A 16 4.11 6.66 -9.58
CA ALA A 16 5.44 7.05 -9.08
C ALA A 16 5.45 8.38 -8.30
N HIS A 17 4.48 9.26 -8.55
CA HIS A 17 4.39 10.58 -7.91
C HIS A 17 3.65 10.57 -6.57
N SER A 18 2.97 9.48 -6.21
CA SER A 18 2.19 9.44 -4.97
C SER A 18 3.09 9.69 -3.74
N LEU A 19 2.67 10.55 -2.82
CA LEU A 19 3.36 10.76 -1.55
C LEU A 19 2.81 9.89 -0.43
N SER A 20 1.75 9.11 -0.67
CA SER A 20 1.13 8.27 0.36
C SER A 20 2.13 7.33 1.06
N PRO A 21 3.05 6.64 0.36
CA PRO A 21 4.04 5.80 1.03
C PRO A 21 4.97 6.59 1.96
N VAL A 22 5.36 7.81 1.58
CA VAL A 22 6.22 8.66 2.43
C VAL A 22 5.47 9.06 3.69
N LEU A 23 4.22 9.52 3.54
CA LEU A 23 3.39 9.98 4.64
C LEU A 23 3.03 8.84 5.61
N HIS A 24 2.58 7.70 5.10
CA HIS A 24 2.14 6.58 5.94
C HIS A 24 3.30 5.89 6.64
N ASN A 25 4.42 5.62 5.97
CA ASN A 25 5.57 5.01 6.65
C ASN A 25 6.16 5.94 7.72
N ALA A 26 6.18 7.26 7.49
CA ALA A 26 6.59 8.22 8.51
C ALA A 26 5.65 8.20 9.72
N ALA A 27 4.33 8.09 9.49
CA ALA A 27 3.35 7.95 10.56
C ALA A 27 3.50 6.62 11.32
N TYR A 28 3.72 5.50 10.63
CA TYR A 28 3.93 4.19 11.26
C TYR A 28 5.15 4.20 12.15
N HIS A 29 6.27 4.76 11.68
CA HIS A 29 7.46 4.95 12.49
C HIS A 29 7.20 5.85 13.71
N ALA A 30 6.50 6.97 13.54
CA ALA A 30 6.17 7.87 14.65
C ALA A 30 5.24 7.23 15.71
N LEU A 31 4.44 6.24 15.31
CA LEU A 31 3.51 5.51 16.17
C LEU A 31 4.11 4.20 16.75
N GLY A 32 5.32 3.83 16.37
CA GLY A 32 5.95 2.56 16.79
C GLY A 32 5.32 1.32 16.18
N LEU A 33 4.73 1.44 14.98
CA LEU A 33 4.11 0.35 14.24
C LEU A 33 5.16 -0.36 13.36
N ASP A 34 6.12 -1.03 14.00
CA ASP A 34 7.32 -1.58 13.35
C ASP A 34 7.06 -2.79 12.44
N ASP A 35 5.86 -3.38 12.49
CA ASP A 35 5.41 -4.50 11.65
C ASP A 35 4.41 -4.08 10.56
N TRP A 36 4.29 -2.78 10.31
CA TRP A 36 3.46 -2.20 9.24
C TRP A 36 4.32 -1.72 8.07
N ALA A 37 3.83 -1.91 6.86
CA ALA A 37 4.43 -1.36 5.65
C ALA A 37 3.38 -0.70 4.75
N TYR A 38 3.75 0.42 4.14
CA TYR A 38 2.94 1.07 3.11
C TYR A 38 3.71 1.18 1.80
N ASP A 39 3.24 0.52 0.75
CA ASP A 39 3.88 0.50 -0.57
C ASP A 39 3.06 1.24 -1.65
N ARG A 40 3.61 1.28 -2.87
CA ARG A 40 2.88 1.72 -4.06
C ARG A 40 2.91 0.62 -5.12
N HIS A 41 1.80 0.43 -5.82
CA HIS A 41 1.73 -0.50 -6.95
C HIS A 41 1.13 0.20 -8.16
N GLU A 42 1.75 -0.03 -9.32
CA GLU A 42 1.21 0.45 -10.59
C GLU A 42 0.13 -0.52 -11.05
N VAL A 43 -1.13 -0.09 -10.91
CA VAL A 43 -2.33 -0.89 -11.14
C VAL A 43 -3.34 0.03 -11.82
N GLY A 44 -3.77 -0.31 -13.04
CA GLY A 44 -4.88 0.37 -13.71
C GLY A 44 -6.22 -0.34 -13.49
N GLU A 45 -7.27 0.18 -14.10
CA GLU A 45 -8.65 -0.34 -13.97
C GLU A 45 -8.75 -1.84 -14.31
N ASP A 46 -8.15 -2.28 -15.42
CA ASP A 46 -8.17 -3.69 -15.86
C ASP A 46 -7.34 -4.63 -14.97
N ASP A 47 -6.38 -4.08 -14.21
CA ASP A 47 -5.47 -4.84 -13.34
C ASP A 47 -6.06 -5.01 -11.93
N LEU A 48 -7.01 -4.16 -11.54
CA LEU A 48 -7.48 -4.03 -10.17
C LEU A 48 -8.11 -5.32 -9.64
N ASP A 49 -8.98 -5.96 -10.44
CA ASP A 49 -9.65 -7.19 -10.03
C ASP A 49 -8.63 -8.31 -9.73
N GLY A 50 -7.62 -8.47 -10.60
CA GLY A 50 -6.54 -9.43 -10.39
C GLY A 50 -5.71 -9.12 -9.15
N PHE A 51 -5.43 -7.85 -8.89
CA PHE A 51 -4.70 -7.42 -7.69
C PHE A 51 -5.48 -7.75 -6.41
N LEU A 52 -6.79 -7.46 -6.39
CA LEU A 52 -7.66 -7.72 -5.24
C LEU A 52 -7.78 -9.21 -4.91
N HIS A 53 -7.84 -10.07 -5.93
CA HIS A 53 -7.86 -11.53 -5.74
C HIS A 53 -6.53 -12.08 -5.16
N GLY A 54 -5.43 -11.34 -5.31
CA GLY A 54 -4.12 -11.71 -4.78
C GLY A 54 -3.87 -11.29 -3.33
N LEU A 55 -4.80 -10.57 -2.69
CA LEU A 55 -4.64 -10.13 -1.32
C LEU A 55 -4.86 -11.28 -0.33
N ASP A 56 -3.96 -11.37 0.65
CA ASP A 56 -4.06 -12.28 1.78
C ASP A 56 -4.48 -11.53 3.07
N PRO A 57 -4.66 -12.21 4.22
CA PRO A 57 -5.07 -11.57 5.47
C PRO A 57 -4.11 -10.52 6.05
N SER A 58 -2.88 -10.38 5.53
CA SER A 58 -1.96 -9.33 5.96
C SER A 58 -2.34 -7.95 5.44
N TRP A 59 -3.17 -7.87 4.40
CA TRP A 59 -3.60 -6.60 3.81
C TRP A 59 -4.72 -5.96 4.61
N VAL A 60 -4.48 -4.72 5.06
CA VAL A 60 -5.41 -4.01 5.96
C VAL A 60 -5.94 -2.69 5.39
N GLY A 61 -5.42 -2.22 4.25
CA GLY A 61 -5.93 -1.01 3.61
C GLY A 61 -5.33 -0.72 2.24
N LEU A 62 -6.17 -0.19 1.35
CA LEU A 62 -5.76 0.31 0.05
C LEU A 62 -6.27 1.74 -0.13
N SER A 63 -5.37 2.64 -0.51
CA SER A 63 -5.73 3.93 -1.06
C SER A 63 -5.79 3.82 -2.58
N LEU A 64 -6.76 4.48 -3.19
CA LEU A 64 -6.91 4.54 -4.64
C LEU A 64 -6.62 5.96 -5.12
N THR A 65 -5.85 6.07 -6.19
CA THR A 65 -5.67 7.30 -6.96
C THR A 65 -5.85 6.97 -8.44
N MET A 66 -5.93 8.01 -9.27
CA MET A 66 -6.31 7.88 -10.67
C MET A 66 -5.36 6.99 -11.51
N PRO A 67 -5.88 6.39 -12.59
CA PRO A 67 -7.28 5.98 -12.75
C PRO A 67 -7.61 4.85 -11.78
#